data_AF-K6VP68-F1
#
_entry.id   AF-K6VP68-F1
#
_cell.length_a   1.000
_cell.length_b   1.000
_cell.length_c   1.000
_cell.angle_alpha   90.00
_cell.angle_beta   90.00
_cell.angle_gamma   90.00
#
_symmetry.space_group_name_H-M   'P 1'
#
loop_
_entity.id
_entity.type
_entity.pdbx_description
1 polymer ?
#
loop_
_entity_poly.entity_id
_entity_poly.type
_entity_poly.pdbx_seq_one_letter_code
_entity_poly.pdbx_strand_id
1 'polypeptide(L)'
;MRIADEWLLLTAEVKGDSALQRRLWRRRRARGTTLAVITELQQAGKLEFFYPENSTERMVRILSAEQIHDPASDFVLRTLAPLTRRPLRKIIRQRSTCPESLLAERLISIGWLGPASNVIGSRFAGNYPMYAAHEVQKIRERILMAAKAGPEADEHDLMLLTLLYCLGVARRAPGSPWPRGTARSLPRVGHCLQE
;
A
#
# COMPACT_ATOMS: atom_id res chain seq x y z
N MET A 1 12.02 -3.17 8.09
CA MET A 1 10.68 -3.76 7.93
C MET A 1 10.16 -3.38 6.56
N ARG A 2 9.25 -4.16 5.96
CA ARG A 2 8.73 -3.90 4.61
C ARG A 2 7.62 -2.84 4.60
N ILE A 3 7.49 -2.06 3.53
CA ILE A 3 6.43 -1.05 3.35
C ILE A 3 5.05 -1.70 3.48
N ALA A 4 4.88 -2.89 2.92
CA ALA A 4 3.64 -3.67 2.96
C ALA A 4 3.27 -4.10 4.39
N ASP A 5 4.25 -4.38 5.24
CA ASP A 5 4.01 -4.66 6.68
C ASP A 5 3.54 -3.41 7.40
N GLU A 6 4.31 -2.32 7.26
CA GLU A 6 4.00 -1.06 7.94
C GLU A 6 2.65 -0.51 7.49
N TRP A 7 2.30 -0.66 6.20
CA TRP A 7 0.97 -0.38 5.69
C TRP A 7 -0.10 -1.22 6.40
N LEU A 8 0.08 -2.54 6.50
CA LEU A 8 -0.92 -3.41 7.09
C LEU A 8 -1.10 -3.12 8.58
N LEU A 9 -0.02 -2.80 9.30
CA LEU A 9 -0.02 -2.43 10.70
C LEU A 9 -0.76 -1.11 10.95
N LEU A 10 -0.46 -0.07 10.15
CA LEU A 10 -1.10 1.24 10.27
C LEU A 10 -2.59 1.22 9.89
N THR A 11 -3.01 0.21 9.13
CA THR A 11 -4.38 0.07 8.62
C THR A 11 -5.15 -1.11 9.22
N ALA A 12 -4.58 -1.80 10.21
CA ALA A 12 -5.14 -3.00 10.82
C ALA A 12 -6.51 -2.77 11.45
N GLU A 13 -6.67 -1.63 12.10
CA GLU A 13 -7.94 -1.24 12.71
C GLU A 13 -8.91 -0.71 11.67
N VAL A 14 -10.14 -1.23 11.71
CA VAL A 14 -11.21 -0.74 10.85
C VAL A 14 -11.65 0.65 11.31
N LYS A 15 -11.58 1.63 10.42
CA LYS A 15 -12.08 2.98 10.67
C LYS A 15 -13.49 3.16 10.10
N GLY A 16 -14.39 3.76 10.89
CA GLY A 16 -15.70 4.21 10.44
C GLY A 16 -16.88 3.73 11.28
N ASP A 17 -17.76 4.67 11.62
CA ASP A 17 -18.93 4.45 12.48
C ASP A 17 -20.07 3.78 11.70
N SER A 18 -20.17 4.05 10.40
CA SER A 18 -21.17 3.46 9.50
C SER A 18 -20.65 2.26 8.70
N ALA A 19 -21.57 1.38 8.30
CA ALA A 19 -21.25 0.25 7.41
C ALA A 19 -20.64 0.69 6.07
N LEU A 20 -21.08 1.84 5.53
CA LEU A 20 -20.53 2.42 4.31
C LEU A 20 -19.07 2.84 4.49
N GLN A 21 -18.74 3.53 5.59
CA GLN A 21 -17.37 3.94 5.89
C GLN A 21 -16.46 2.72 6.08
N ARG A 22 -16.91 1.69 6.82
CA ARG A 22 -16.16 0.43 6.96
C ARG A 22 -15.91 -0.26 5.62
N ARG A 23 -16.89 -0.26 4.72
CA ARG A 23 -16.74 -0.82 3.36
C ARG A 23 -15.73 -0.04 2.52
N LEU A 24 -15.77 1.29 2.58
CA LEU A 24 -14.81 2.15 1.88
C LEU A 24 -13.39 1.99 2.45
N TRP A 25 -13.27 1.90 3.77
CA TRP A 25 -12.01 1.62 4.46
C TRP A 25 -11.38 0.32 3.97
N ARG A 26 -12.13 -0.78 3.98
CA ARG A 26 -11.64 -2.09 3.49
C ARG A 26 -11.17 -2.04 2.03
N ARG A 27 -11.90 -1.32 1.15
CA ARG A 27 -11.48 -1.14 -0.25
C ARG A 27 -10.16 -0.36 -0.37
N ARG A 28 -10.00 0.72 0.41
CA ARG A 28 -8.76 1.51 0.45
C ARG A 28 -7.60 0.68 0.97
N ARG A 29 -7.83 -0.08 2.05
CA ARG A 29 -6.86 -1.01 2.64
C ARG A 29 -6.34 -2.02 1.62
N ALA A 30 -7.24 -2.77 0.97
CA ALA A 30 -6.87 -3.78 -0.03
C ALA A 30 -6.12 -3.19 -1.24
N ARG A 31 -6.52 -2.00 -1.71
CA ARG A 31 -5.78 -1.28 -2.78
C ARG A 31 -4.38 -0.89 -2.32
N GLY A 32 -4.24 -0.35 -1.12
CA GLY A 32 -2.95 0.03 -0.58
C GLY A 32 -2.04 -1.14 -0.30
N THR A 33 -2.58 -2.28 0.12
CA THR A 33 -1.83 -3.52 0.28
C THR A 33 -1.18 -3.93 -1.04
N THR A 34 -1.96 -3.91 -2.12
CA THR A 34 -1.46 -4.22 -3.45
C THR A 34 -0.40 -3.22 -3.91
N LEU A 35 -0.64 -1.93 -3.67
CA LEU A 35 0.29 -0.87 -4.05
C LEU A 35 1.60 -0.88 -3.27
N ALA A 36 1.55 -1.20 -1.98
CA ALA A 36 2.74 -1.34 -1.15
C ALA A 36 3.63 -2.46 -1.68
N VAL A 37 3.06 -3.62 -1.99
CA VAL A 37 3.80 -4.75 -2.60
C VAL A 37 4.35 -4.36 -3.98
N ILE A 38 3.57 -3.68 -4.82
CA ILE A 38 4.03 -3.18 -6.12
C ILE A 38 5.22 -2.22 -5.98
N THR A 39 5.22 -1.38 -4.94
CA THR A 39 6.28 -0.42 -4.67
C THR A 39 7.56 -1.13 -4.26
N GLU A 40 7.46 -2.16 -3.41
CA GLU A 40 8.60 -2.99 -3.03
C GLU A 40 9.17 -3.77 -4.22
N LEU A 41 8.31 -4.32 -5.08
CA LEU A 41 8.71 -4.98 -6.31
C LEU A 41 9.45 -4.03 -7.26
N GLN A 42 9.02 -2.76 -7.33
CA GLN A 42 9.73 -1.74 -8.08
C GLN A 42 11.11 -1.46 -7.50
N GLN A 43 11.20 -1.27 -6.17
CA GLN A 43 12.48 -1.03 -5.48
C GLN A 43 13.45 -2.22 -5.63
N ALA A 44 12.91 -3.44 -5.67
CA ALA A 44 13.67 -4.65 -5.93
C ALA A 44 14.06 -4.86 -7.41
N GLY A 45 13.72 -3.93 -8.31
CA GLY A 45 14.05 -4.01 -9.73
C GLY A 45 13.28 -5.11 -10.48
N LYS A 46 12.19 -5.63 -9.92
CA LYS A 46 11.39 -6.71 -10.50
C LYS A 46 10.35 -6.19 -11.50
N LEU A 47 9.97 -4.92 -11.36
CA LEU A 47 9.11 -4.22 -12.31
C LEU A 47 9.53 -2.76 -12.47
N GLU A 48 9.11 -2.16 -13.58
CA GLU A 48 9.28 -0.74 -13.85
C GLU A 48 7.96 -0.10 -14.26
N PHE A 49 7.85 1.21 -14.00
CA PHE A 49 6.77 2.03 -14.49
C PHE A 49 7.24 2.86 -15.67
N PHE A 50 6.37 2.99 -16.67
CA PHE A 50 6.63 3.82 -17.82
C PHE A 50 5.35 4.50 -18.30
N TYR A 51 5.53 5.58 -19.06
CA TYR A 51 4.45 6.24 -19.79
C TYR A 51 4.68 5.96 -21.27
N PRO A 52 3.73 5.33 -21.97
CA PRO A 52 3.77 5.24 -23.42
C PRO A 52 3.81 6.63 -24.05
N GLU A 53 4.40 6.72 -25.23
CA GLU A 53 4.34 7.95 -26.04
C GLU A 53 2.89 8.44 -26.16
N ASN A 54 2.69 9.74 -25.94
CA ASN A 54 1.38 10.40 -26.00
C ASN A 54 0.34 9.88 -24.99
N SER A 55 0.76 9.22 -23.91
CA SER A 55 -0.14 8.74 -22.86
C SER A 55 0.14 9.38 -21.51
N THR A 56 -0.92 9.83 -20.83
CA THR A 56 -0.87 10.23 -19.42
C THR A 56 -1.06 9.05 -18.48
N GLU A 57 -1.23 7.83 -19.03
CA GLU A 57 -1.47 6.62 -18.27
C GLU A 57 -0.16 5.92 -17.92
N ARG A 58 0.04 5.70 -16.62
CA ARG A 58 1.18 4.92 -16.14
C ARG A 58 0.94 3.44 -16.39
N MET A 59 1.86 2.79 -17.07
CA MET A 59 1.88 1.36 -17.33
C MET A 59 2.93 0.67 -16.48
N VAL A 60 2.85 -0.66 -16.40
CA VAL A 60 3.80 -1.50 -15.65
C VAL A 60 4.41 -2.54 -16.58
N ARG A 61 5.73 -2.72 -16.48
CA ARG A 61 6.47 -3.78 -17.17
C ARG A 61 7.15 -4.65 -16.13
N ILE A 62 7.02 -5.96 -16.26
CA ILE A 62 7.74 -6.92 -15.41
C ILE A 62 9.12 -7.12 -16.03
N LEU A 63 10.17 -6.90 -15.24
CA LEU A 63 11.57 -7.04 -15.65
C LEU A 63 12.10 -8.45 -15.37
N SER A 64 11.67 -9.05 -14.26
CA SER A 64 12.01 -10.42 -13.89
C SER A 64 10.82 -11.10 -13.24
N ALA A 65 10.50 -12.31 -13.70
CA ALA A 65 9.44 -13.16 -13.17
C ALA A 65 9.97 -14.28 -12.25
N GLU A 66 11.25 -14.23 -11.89
CA GLU A 66 11.82 -15.15 -10.90
C GLU A 66 11.08 -15.03 -9.58
N GLN A 67 10.79 -16.19 -8.96
CA GLN A 67 10.13 -16.24 -7.66
C GLN A 67 10.96 -15.47 -6.62
N ILE A 68 10.25 -14.67 -5.82
CA ILE A 68 10.84 -13.83 -4.77
C ILE A 68 10.80 -14.58 -3.43
N HIS A 69 10.16 -15.76 -3.39
CA HIS A 69 9.89 -16.54 -2.19
C HIS A 69 9.12 -15.76 -1.12
N ASP A 70 8.37 -14.76 -1.56
CA ASP A 70 7.43 -13.98 -0.76
C ASP A 70 6.02 -14.15 -1.36
N PRO A 71 5.08 -14.84 -0.66
CA PRO A 71 3.78 -15.18 -1.22
C PRO A 71 2.99 -13.99 -1.76
N ALA A 72 3.06 -12.84 -1.08
CA ALA A 72 2.40 -11.62 -1.51
C ALA A 72 3.00 -11.04 -2.81
N SER A 73 4.33 -10.94 -2.88
CA SER A 73 5.07 -10.51 -4.08
C SER A 73 4.82 -11.43 -5.27
N ASP A 74 4.91 -12.75 -5.07
CA ASP A 74 4.68 -13.74 -6.12
C ASP A 74 3.21 -13.72 -6.60
N PHE A 75 2.26 -13.49 -5.69
CA PHE A 75 0.85 -13.28 -6.05
C PHE A 75 0.68 -12.04 -6.94
N VAL A 76 1.28 -10.91 -6.54
CA VAL A 76 1.18 -9.65 -7.30
C VAL A 76 1.83 -9.80 -8.67
N LEU A 77 3.02 -10.39 -8.78
CA LEU A 77 3.67 -10.62 -10.08
C LEU A 77 2.81 -11.47 -11.02
N ARG A 78 2.26 -12.59 -10.53
CA ARG A 78 1.34 -13.44 -11.32
C ARG A 78 0.08 -12.69 -11.74
N THR A 79 -0.43 -11.81 -10.88
CA THR A 79 -1.61 -10.98 -11.18
C THR A 79 -1.31 -9.90 -12.21
N LEU A 80 -0.11 -9.31 -12.17
CA LEU A 80 0.32 -8.25 -13.08
C LEU A 80 0.74 -8.79 -14.45
N ALA A 81 1.28 -10.01 -14.52
CA ALA A 81 1.83 -10.60 -15.75
C ALA A 81 0.87 -10.53 -16.97
N PRO A 82 -0.41 -10.94 -16.86
CA PRO A 82 -1.35 -10.83 -17.99
C PRO A 82 -1.86 -9.40 -18.23
N LEU A 83 -1.54 -8.44 -17.36
CA LEU A 83 -2.11 -7.09 -17.35
C LEU A 83 -1.10 -6.00 -17.69
N THR A 84 0.12 -6.33 -18.10
CA THR A 84 1.20 -5.37 -18.45
C THR A 84 0.79 -4.35 -19.52
N ARG A 85 -0.16 -4.70 -20.38
CA ARG A 85 -0.74 -3.80 -21.41
C ARG A 85 -1.85 -2.88 -20.89
N ARG A 86 -2.16 -2.91 -19.59
CA ARG A 86 -3.21 -2.07 -18.98
C ARG A 86 -2.60 -0.96 -18.13
N PRO A 87 -3.26 0.21 -18.06
CA PRO A 87 -2.90 1.24 -17.09
C PRO A 87 -2.94 0.70 -15.66
N LEU A 88 -1.92 1.01 -14.88
CA LEU A 88 -1.77 0.57 -13.49
C LEU A 88 -2.98 0.97 -12.64
N ARG A 89 -3.56 2.17 -12.87
CA ARG A 89 -4.80 2.60 -12.21
C ARG A 89 -5.98 1.66 -12.46
N LYS A 90 -6.10 1.08 -13.66
CA LYS A 90 -7.16 0.13 -14.00
C LYS A 90 -6.92 -1.22 -13.33
N ILE A 91 -5.67 -1.64 -13.24
CA ILE A 91 -5.28 -2.89 -12.56
C ILE A 91 -5.62 -2.83 -11.07
N ILE A 92 -5.23 -1.75 -10.38
CA ILE A 92 -5.51 -1.56 -8.94
C ILE A 92 -7.01 -1.42 -8.64
N ARG A 93 -7.79 -0.88 -9.59
CA ARG A 93 -9.25 -0.74 -9.46
C ARG A 93 -10.00 -2.05 -9.71
N GLN A 94 -9.50 -2.92 -10.60
CA GLN A 94 -10.02 -4.27 -10.76
C GLN A 94 -9.74 -5.02 -9.46
N ARG A 95 -10.71 -5.80 -8.96
CA ARG A 95 -10.68 -6.41 -7.61
C ARG A 95 -9.58 -7.47 -7.40
N SER A 96 -8.54 -7.47 -8.23
CA SER A 96 -7.34 -8.29 -8.16
C SER A 96 -6.36 -7.69 -7.13
N THR A 97 -6.85 -7.47 -5.91
CA THR A 97 -6.02 -6.96 -4.82
C THR A 97 -5.27 -8.11 -4.16
N CYS A 98 -3.99 -7.91 -3.87
CA CYS A 98 -3.21 -8.84 -3.06
C CYS A 98 -3.99 -9.19 -1.78
N PRO A 99 -4.27 -10.48 -1.51
CA PRO A 99 -4.94 -10.88 -0.29
C PRO A 99 -4.15 -10.41 0.93
N GLU A 100 -4.81 -9.69 1.84
CA GLU A 100 -4.18 -9.20 3.08
C GLU A 100 -3.63 -10.34 3.93
N SER A 101 -4.24 -11.53 3.85
CA SER A 101 -3.80 -12.73 4.56
C SER A 101 -2.36 -13.11 4.22
N LEU A 102 -1.92 -12.94 2.97
CA LEU A 102 -0.55 -13.27 2.54
C LEU A 102 0.50 -12.39 3.21
N LEU A 103 0.14 -11.17 3.62
CA LEU A 103 1.02 -10.30 4.42
C LEU A 103 0.85 -10.55 5.92
N ALA A 104 -0.39 -10.78 6.36
CA ALA A 104 -0.72 -10.96 7.77
C ALA A 104 -0.06 -12.20 8.37
N GLU A 105 0.07 -13.30 7.61
CA GLU A 105 0.71 -14.55 8.09
C GLU A 105 2.10 -14.30 8.69
N ARG A 106 2.91 -13.48 8.02
CA ARG A 106 4.24 -13.12 8.54
C ARG A 106 4.16 -12.27 9.80
N LEU A 107 3.25 -11.29 9.84
CA LEU A 107 3.08 -10.43 11.01
C LEU A 107 2.52 -11.21 12.21
N ILE A 108 1.73 -12.26 11.95
CA ILE A 108 1.26 -13.21 12.96
C ILE A 108 2.42 -14.07 13.45
N SER A 109 3.26 -14.60 12.55
CA SER A 109 4.37 -15.47 12.95
C SER A 109 5.41 -14.76 13.83
N ILE A 110 5.58 -13.45 13.67
CA ILE A 110 6.46 -12.63 14.53
C ILE A 110 5.75 -12.05 15.76
N GLY A 111 4.46 -12.39 15.98
CA GLY A 111 3.69 -12.01 17.15
C GLY A 111 3.20 -10.56 17.16
N TRP A 112 3.20 -9.87 16.02
CA TRP A 112 2.79 -8.46 15.95
C TRP A 112 1.30 -8.30 15.71
N LEU A 113 0.69 -9.25 14.99
CA LEU A 113 -0.74 -9.39 14.83
C LEU A 113 -1.23 -10.69 15.46
N GLY A 114 -2.42 -10.67 16.03
CA GLY A 114 -3.16 -11.88 16.39
C GLY A 114 -3.79 -12.54 15.16
N PRO A 115 -4.19 -13.81 15.27
CA PRO A 115 -4.93 -14.49 14.19
C PRO A 115 -6.20 -13.72 13.85
N ALA A 116 -6.63 -13.80 12.59
CA ALA A 116 -7.86 -13.15 12.14
C ALA A 116 -9.03 -13.63 12.98
N SER A 117 -9.79 -12.69 13.55
CA SER A 117 -11.07 -13.01 14.19
C SER A 117 -12.08 -13.35 13.09
N ASN A 118 -12.61 -14.58 13.09
CA ASN A 118 -13.60 -15.04 12.13
C ASN A 118 -14.94 -14.34 12.36
N VAL A 119 -15.11 -13.14 11.80
CA VAL A 119 -16.47 -12.59 11.58
C VAL A 119 -17.00 -13.21 10.30
N ILE A 120 -17.82 -14.25 10.47
CA ILE A 120 -18.51 -15.00 9.42
C ILE A 120 -19.16 -14.02 8.42
N GLY A 121 -18.84 -14.16 7.13
CA GLY A 121 -19.53 -13.44 6.03
C GLY A 121 -18.72 -12.39 5.26
N SER A 122 -17.45 -12.15 5.59
CA SER A 122 -16.61 -11.13 4.94
C SER A 122 -15.46 -11.76 4.16
N ARG A 123 -15.66 -12.07 2.86
CA ARG A 123 -14.62 -12.59 1.95
C ARG A 123 -13.42 -11.63 1.72
N PHE A 124 -13.33 -10.49 2.43
CA PHE A 124 -12.44 -9.39 2.03
C PHE A 124 -11.76 -8.59 3.15
N ALA A 125 -11.81 -8.98 4.43
CA ALA A 125 -10.98 -8.32 5.45
C ALA A 125 -10.97 -9.13 6.75
N GLY A 126 -9.79 -9.58 7.17
CA GLY A 126 -9.55 -10.03 8.53
C GLY A 126 -9.36 -8.80 9.43
N ASN A 127 -10.13 -8.72 10.51
CA ASN A 127 -9.75 -7.89 11.65
C ASN A 127 -8.67 -8.67 12.41
N TYR A 128 -7.44 -8.20 12.33
CA TYR A 128 -6.30 -8.77 13.04
C TYR A 128 -6.09 -7.98 14.33
N PRO A 129 -6.22 -8.59 15.52
CA PRO A 129 -5.87 -7.93 16.77
C PRO A 129 -4.43 -7.42 16.72
N MET A 130 -4.20 -6.19 17.17
CA MET A 130 -2.85 -5.59 17.21
C MET A 130 -2.18 -5.94 18.54
N TYR A 131 -1.03 -6.62 18.49
CA TYR A 131 -0.22 -6.91 19.69
C TYR A 131 1.03 -6.03 19.76
N ALA A 132 1.55 -5.58 18.62
CA ALA A 132 2.71 -4.68 18.54
C ALA A 132 2.32 -3.19 18.53
N ALA A 133 1.47 -2.74 19.46
CA ALA A 133 1.01 -1.34 19.51
C ALA A 133 2.17 -0.32 19.63
N HIS A 134 3.21 -0.69 20.37
CA HIS A 134 4.42 0.11 20.50
C HIS A 134 5.18 0.27 19.17
N GLU A 135 5.29 -0.79 18.37
CA GLU A 135 5.94 -0.72 17.06
C GLU A 135 5.12 0.11 16.07
N VAL A 136 3.79 0.01 16.12
CA VAL A 136 2.89 0.90 15.36
C VAL A 136 3.14 2.36 15.72
N GLN A 137 3.32 2.67 17.00
CA GLN A 137 3.58 4.02 17.46
C GLN A 137 4.92 4.57 16.94
N LYS A 138 5.98 3.76 16.96
CA LYS A 138 7.27 4.14 16.34
C LYS A 138 7.15 4.42 14.83
N ILE A 139 6.40 3.59 14.09
CA ILE A 139 6.14 3.82 12.66
C ILE A 139 5.41 5.17 12.48
N ARG A 140 4.40 5.46 13.31
CA ARG A 140 3.67 6.74 13.25
C ARG A 140 4.60 7.94 13.48
N GLU A 141 5.49 7.85 14.45
CA GLU A 141 6.46 8.91 14.75
C GLU A 141 7.42 9.15 13.59
N ARG A 142 7.97 8.08 13.00
CA ARG A 142 8.80 8.16 11.78
C ARG A 142 8.08 8.88 10.64
N ILE A 143 6.83 8.50 10.36
CA ILE A 143 6.01 9.13 9.31
C ILE A 143 5.75 10.60 9.60
N LEU A 144 5.49 10.97 10.86
CA LEU A 144 5.30 12.37 11.25
C LEU A 144 6.59 13.18 11.07
N MET A 145 7.74 12.60 11.40
CA MET A 145 9.04 13.22 11.16
C MET A 145 9.31 13.38 9.66
N ALA A 146 9.04 12.35 8.86
CA ALA A 146 9.15 12.41 7.40
C ALA A 146 8.24 13.48 6.78
N ALA A 147 7.02 13.62 7.29
CA ALA A 147 6.09 14.66 6.84
C ALA A 147 6.61 16.09 7.10
N LYS A 148 7.39 16.28 8.17
CA LYS A 148 8.04 17.55 8.52
C LYS A 148 9.32 17.78 7.72
N ALA A 149 10.15 16.76 7.56
CA ALA A 149 11.42 16.82 6.83
C ALA A 149 11.21 17.03 5.32
N GLY A 150 10.09 16.57 4.76
CA GLY A 150 9.79 16.81 3.36
C GLY A 150 10.68 15.98 2.44
N PRO A 151 11.23 16.55 1.34
CA PRO A 151 12.06 15.81 0.38
C PRO A 151 13.31 15.15 0.98
N GLU A 152 13.80 15.66 2.12
CA GLU A 152 15.01 15.16 2.81
C GLU A 152 14.73 13.95 3.72
N ALA A 153 13.48 13.50 3.81
CA ALA A 153 13.14 12.34 4.61
C ALA A 153 13.60 11.02 3.95
N ASP A 154 13.70 9.98 4.77
CA ASP A 154 14.00 8.63 4.31
C ASP A 154 13.02 8.16 3.22
N GLU A 155 13.55 7.56 2.15
CA GLU A 155 12.76 7.17 0.96
C GLU A 155 11.62 6.20 1.32
N HIS A 156 11.85 5.27 2.25
CA HIS A 156 10.85 4.30 2.68
C HIS A 156 9.68 5.01 3.39
N ASP A 157 10.00 5.94 4.30
CA ASP A 157 8.98 6.71 5.02
C ASP A 157 8.20 7.65 4.09
N LEU A 158 8.86 8.19 3.06
CA LEU A 158 8.21 8.97 2.01
C LEU A 158 7.23 8.14 1.18
N MET A 159 7.60 6.91 0.81
CA MET A 159 6.72 6.00 0.09
C MET A 159 5.49 5.63 0.91
N LEU A 160 5.69 5.31 2.20
CA LEU A 160 4.60 4.99 3.11
C LEU A 160 3.67 6.19 3.34
N LEU A 161 4.23 7.38 3.55
CA LEU A 161 3.48 8.64 3.66
C LEU A 161 2.66 8.92 2.38
N THR A 162 3.24 8.66 1.21
CA THR A 162 2.56 8.79 -0.09
C THR A 162 1.34 7.87 -0.17
N LEU A 163 1.52 6.59 0.16
CA LEU A 163 0.44 5.60 0.18
C LEU A 163 -0.72 6.04 1.10
N LEU A 164 -0.38 6.51 2.31
CA LEU A 164 -1.36 6.96 3.30
C LEU A 164 -2.17 8.17 2.81
N TYR A 165 -1.53 9.13 2.13
CA TYR A 165 -2.23 10.28 1.56
C TYR A 165 -3.09 9.90 0.35
N CYS A 166 -2.55 9.15 -0.60
CA CYS A 166 -3.24 8.83 -1.84
C CYS A 166 -4.49 7.96 -1.62
N LEU A 167 -4.52 7.19 -0.53
CA LEU A 167 -5.68 6.37 -0.17
C LEU A 167 -6.62 7.06 0.84
N GLY A 168 -6.35 8.32 1.18
CA GLY A 168 -7.14 9.10 2.11
C GLY A 168 -7.18 8.48 3.52
N VAL A 169 -6.09 7.83 3.92
CA VAL A 169 -5.88 7.28 5.27
C VAL A 169 -5.29 8.33 6.20
N ALA A 170 -4.42 9.20 5.68
CA ALA A 170 -3.90 10.38 6.36
C ALA A 170 -4.44 11.67 5.72
N ARG A 171 -4.59 12.73 6.52
CA ARG A 171 -4.88 14.08 6.04
C ARG A 171 -3.63 14.92 6.12
N ARG A 172 -3.43 15.77 5.11
CA ARG A 172 -2.30 16.69 5.08
C ARG A 172 -2.48 17.80 6.13
N ALA A 173 -1.43 18.08 6.90
CA ALA A 173 -1.42 19.17 7.86
C ALA A 173 -1.39 20.55 7.15
N PRO A 174 -2.08 21.58 7.68
CA PRO A 174 -1.93 22.97 7.23
C PRO A 174 -0.46 23.40 7.29
N GLY A 175 0.04 24.12 6.28
CA GLY A 175 1.43 24.58 6.22
C GLY A 175 2.47 23.51 5.88
N SER A 176 2.06 22.28 5.53
CA SER A 176 2.99 21.21 5.16
C SER A 176 3.94 21.63 4.02
N PRO A 177 5.24 21.30 4.12
CA PRO A 177 6.30 21.76 3.21
C PRO A 177 6.18 21.18 1.78
N TRP A 178 5.25 20.26 1.58
CA TRP A 178 4.98 19.61 0.32
C TRP A 178 4.15 20.54 -0.57
N PRO A 179 4.53 20.92 -1.79
CA PRO A 179 3.63 21.68 -2.68
C PRO A 179 2.21 21.07 -2.80
N ARG A 180 1.18 21.88 -3.09
CA ARG A 180 -0.16 21.34 -3.38
C ARG A 180 -0.03 20.47 -4.63
N GLY A 181 -0.34 19.17 -4.50
CA GLY A 181 -0.14 18.21 -5.58
C GLY A 181 1.16 17.41 -5.53
N THR A 182 1.99 17.50 -4.49
CA THR A 182 3.24 16.69 -4.43
C THR A 182 2.99 15.22 -4.11
N ALA A 183 1.90 14.90 -3.41
CA ALA A 183 1.37 13.54 -3.38
C ALA A 183 0.98 13.05 -4.79
N ARG A 184 0.77 13.96 -5.77
CA ARG A 184 0.57 13.64 -7.18
C ARG A 184 1.91 13.42 -7.90
N SER A 185 2.95 14.20 -7.59
CA SER A 185 4.26 14.16 -8.25
C SER A 185 5.29 13.23 -7.60
N LEU A 186 4.97 12.59 -6.48
CA LEU A 186 5.87 11.62 -5.85
C LEU A 186 6.10 10.45 -6.82
N PRO A 187 7.36 10.24 -7.25
CA PRO A 187 7.66 9.63 -8.55
C PRO A 187 7.15 8.19 -8.72
N ARG A 188 6.83 7.48 -7.64
CA ARG A 188 6.65 6.02 -7.70
C ARG A 188 5.21 5.53 -7.49
N VAL A 189 4.37 6.20 -6.69
CA VAL A 189 3.01 5.66 -6.36
C VAL A 189 1.87 6.67 -6.48
N GLY A 190 2.16 7.96 -6.34
CA GLY A 190 1.15 9.03 -6.21
C GLY A 190 0.23 9.22 -7.42
N HIS A 191 0.75 8.94 -8.62
CA HIS A 191 -0.01 9.04 -9.87
C HIS A 191 -0.99 7.88 -10.10
N CYS A 192 -0.81 6.73 -9.44
CA CYS A 192 -1.58 5.50 -9.70
C CYS A 192 -2.99 5.50 -9.11
N LEU A 193 -3.27 6.45 -8.21
CA LEU A 193 -4.48 6.49 -7.39
C LEU A 193 -5.39 7.68 -7.69
N GLN A 194 -5.13 8.44 -8.75
CA GLN A 194 -5.94 9.59 -9.11
C GLN A 194 -7.34 9.17 -9.60
N GLU A 195 -8.36 9.86 -9.11
CA GLU A 195 -9.68 9.99 -9.74
C GLU A 195 -9.57 10.91 -10.95
#